data_AF-A0A7Y0PNW1-F1
#
_entry.id   AF-A0A7Y0PNW1-F1
#
_cell.length_a   1.000
_cell.length_b   1.000
_cell.length_c   1.000
_cell.angle_alpha   90.00
_cell.angle_beta   90.00
_cell.angle_gamma   90.00
#
_symmetry.space_group_name_H-M   'P 1'
#
loop_
_entity.id
_entity.type
_entity.pdbx_description
1 polymer ?
#
loop_
_entity_poly.entity_id
_entity_poly.type
_entity_poly.pdbx_seq_one_letter_code
_entity_poly.pdbx_strand_id
1 'polypeptide(L)'
;MRNILLIAAFALTVVVIYFIATRPSPTKPVIIPTTSLEESVCEEVSAQFGDCKRILLFDAQSHLVFAESSSGIIPVLTNNEFTDFKKFIYPILDFQEFKEEKQERDSITWQADNNVQKDFSIIYGFAEDNVKTIVITSEGNRQPNKFFLRDNLWVWYATFPKDKVKLPVEIEVYE
;
A
#
# COMPACT_ATOMS: atom_id res chain seq x y z
N MET A 1 -70.94 -19.59 -6.84
CA MET A 1 -70.09 -19.18 -7.97
C MET A 1 -69.28 -17.91 -7.70
N ARG A 2 -69.88 -16.80 -7.22
CA ARG A 2 -69.16 -15.52 -6.95
C ARG A 2 -67.99 -15.64 -5.97
N ASN A 3 -68.12 -16.43 -4.90
CA ASN A 3 -67.05 -16.59 -3.90
C ASN A 3 -65.87 -17.45 -4.40
N ILE A 4 -66.11 -18.39 -5.32
CA ILE A 4 -65.04 -19.25 -5.88
C ILE A 4 -64.16 -18.45 -6.85
N LEU A 5 -64.76 -17.56 -7.64
CA LEU A 5 -64.04 -16.65 -8.54
C LEU A 5 -63.13 -15.66 -7.78
N LEU A 6 -63.59 -15.16 -6.62
CA LEU A 6 -62.81 -14.28 -5.77
C LEU A 6 -61.61 -14.99 -5.13
N ILE A 7 -61.79 -16.23 -4.68
CA ILE A 7 -60.71 -17.05 -4.10
C ILE A 7 -59.66 -17.40 -5.16
N ALA A 8 -60.10 -17.75 -6.37
CA ALA A 8 -59.20 -18.05 -7.48
C ALA A 8 -58.38 -16.82 -7.90
N ALA A 9 -59.00 -15.64 -7.97
CA ALA A 9 -58.30 -14.39 -8.27
C ALA A 9 -57.25 -14.05 -7.20
N PHE A 10 -57.59 -14.24 -5.92
CA PHE A 10 -56.68 -13.97 -4.82
C PHE A 10 -55.48 -14.93 -4.80
N ALA A 11 -55.72 -16.23 -5.03
CA ALA A 11 -54.66 -17.23 -5.14
C ALA A 11 -53.70 -16.92 -6.30
N LEU A 12 -54.23 -16.48 -7.45
CA LEU A 12 -53.40 -16.13 -8.61
C LEU A 12 -52.51 -14.92 -8.32
N THR A 13 -53.05 -13.90 -7.63
CA THR A 13 -52.25 -12.72 -7.25
C THR A 13 -51.11 -13.05 -6.29
N VAL A 14 -51.34 -13.94 -5.32
CA VAL A 14 -50.30 -14.37 -4.38
C VAL A 14 -49.19 -15.14 -5.10
N VAL A 15 -49.54 -16.00 -6.05
CA VAL A 15 -48.58 -16.75 -6.88
C VAL A 15 -47.73 -15.79 -7.72
N VAL A 16 -48.35 -14.80 -8.38
CA VAL A 16 -47.62 -13.82 -9.20
C VAL A 16 -46.65 -12.99 -8.35
N ILE A 17 -47.06 -12.54 -7.16
CA ILE A 17 -46.18 -11.79 -6.24
C ILE A 17 -45.02 -12.66 -5.78
N TYR A 18 -45.27 -13.93 -5.43
CA TYR A 18 -44.22 -14.87 -5.06
C TYR A 18 -43.19 -15.04 -6.18
N PHE A 19 -43.64 -15.25 -7.42
CA PHE A 19 -42.74 -15.39 -8.57
C PHE A 19 -41.93 -14.14 -8.89
N ILE A 20 -42.42 -12.95 -8.58
CA ILE A 20 -41.68 -11.69 -8.74
C ILE A 20 -40.65 -11.53 -7.61
N ALA A 21 -41.02 -11.86 -6.37
CA ALA A 21 -40.13 -11.76 -5.21
C ALA A 21 -38.99 -12.79 -5.24
N THR A 22 -39.21 -13.97 -5.83
CA THR A 22 -38.18 -15.00 -5.98
C THR A 22 -37.35 -14.84 -7.25
N ARG A 23 -37.53 -13.77 -8.04
CA ARG A 23 -36.60 -13.52 -9.16
C ARG A 23 -35.22 -13.25 -8.55
N PRO A 24 -34.22 -14.09 -8.83
CA PRO A 24 -32.86 -13.78 -8.43
C PRO A 24 -32.52 -12.41 -9.01
N SER A 25 -32.08 -11.49 -8.14
CA SER A 25 -31.58 -10.21 -8.61
C SER A 25 -30.46 -10.48 -9.61
N PRO A 26 -30.37 -9.72 -10.73
CA PRO A 26 -29.28 -9.87 -11.66
C PRO A 26 -27.97 -9.72 -10.88
N THR A 27 -27.23 -10.83 -10.75
CA THR A 27 -25.92 -10.85 -10.12
C THR A 27 -25.09 -9.80 -10.85
N LYS A 28 -24.67 -8.75 -10.15
CA LYS A 28 -23.74 -7.77 -10.73
C LYS A 28 -22.58 -8.57 -11.33
N PRO A 29 -22.17 -8.29 -12.58
CA PRO A 29 -21.01 -8.97 -13.15
C PRO A 29 -19.85 -8.77 -12.19
N VAL A 30 -19.24 -9.88 -11.76
CA VAL A 30 -17.98 -9.86 -11.04
C VAL A 30 -16.96 -9.37 -12.06
N ILE A 31 -16.59 -8.09 -11.97
CA ILE A 31 -15.47 -7.54 -12.73
C ILE A 31 -14.23 -8.11 -12.06
N ILE A 32 -13.67 -9.17 -12.66
CA ILE A 32 -12.39 -9.70 -12.25
C ILE A 32 -11.35 -8.72 -12.80
N PRO A 33 -10.51 -8.07 -11.97
CA PRO A 33 -9.40 -7.28 -12.46
C PRO A 33 -8.55 -8.15 -13.38
N THR A 34 -8.39 -7.72 -14.63
CA THR A 34 -7.59 -8.46 -15.61
C THR A 34 -6.09 -8.21 -15.44
N THR A 35 -5.73 -7.11 -14.77
CA THR A 35 -4.35 -6.69 -14.49
C THR A 35 -3.92 -7.15 -13.11
N SER A 36 -2.66 -7.55 -12.99
CA SER A 36 -2.07 -7.91 -11.70
C SER A 36 -1.79 -6.65 -10.85
N LEU A 37 -1.68 -6.78 -9.53
CA LEU A 37 -1.27 -5.65 -8.67
C LEU A 37 0.09 -5.08 -9.11
N GLU A 38 1.04 -5.95 -9.47
CA GLU A 38 2.36 -5.56 -10.00
C GLU A 38 2.22 -4.63 -11.21
N GLU A 39 1.38 -5.03 -12.17
CA GLU A 39 1.14 -4.29 -13.39
C GLU A 39 0.44 -2.96 -13.10
N SER A 40 -0.62 -2.96 -12.28
CA SER A 40 -1.33 -1.74 -11.88
C SER A 40 -0.40 -0.74 -11.16
N VAL A 41 0.44 -1.22 -10.23
CA VAL A 41 1.40 -0.34 -9.55
C VAL A 41 2.43 0.19 -10.54
N CYS A 42 2.97 -0.64 -11.44
CA CYS A 42 3.96 -0.18 -12.40
C CYS A 42 3.39 0.78 -13.46
N GLU A 43 2.13 0.62 -13.86
CA GLU A 43 1.45 1.56 -14.75
C GLU A 43 1.38 2.96 -14.11
N GLU A 44 0.92 3.04 -12.86
CA GLU A 44 0.83 4.29 -12.11
C GLU A 44 2.21 4.92 -11.87
N VAL A 45 3.20 4.11 -11.46
CA VAL A 45 4.58 4.57 -11.27
C VAL A 45 5.17 5.10 -12.58
N SER A 46 4.99 4.38 -13.69
CA SER A 46 5.50 4.82 -15.00
C SER A 46 4.80 6.09 -15.47
N ALA A 47 3.49 6.22 -15.24
CA ALA A 47 2.72 7.39 -15.61
C ALA A 47 3.21 8.65 -14.88
N GLN A 48 3.61 8.53 -13.60
CA GLN A 48 4.05 9.68 -12.82
C GLN A 48 5.57 9.95 -12.88
N PHE A 49 6.39 8.91 -12.90
CA PHE A 49 7.85 9.02 -12.77
C PHE A 49 8.59 8.69 -14.08
N GLY A 50 7.87 8.35 -15.14
CA GLY A 50 8.41 8.07 -16.48
C GLY A 50 8.81 6.62 -16.72
N ASP A 51 9.15 5.87 -15.68
CA ASP A 51 9.45 4.44 -15.76
C ASP A 51 9.12 3.66 -14.47
N CYS A 52 8.84 2.36 -14.63
CA CYS A 52 8.83 1.38 -13.56
C CYS A 52 9.77 0.24 -13.95
N LYS A 53 10.89 0.10 -13.23
CA LYS A 53 11.89 -0.94 -13.51
C LYS A 53 11.44 -2.30 -13.02
N ARG A 54 10.92 -2.33 -11.79
CA ARG A 54 10.45 -3.54 -11.11
C ARG A 54 9.75 -3.20 -9.80
N ILE A 55 9.00 -4.16 -9.29
CA ILE A 55 8.57 -4.20 -7.90
C ILE A 55 9.64 -4.91 -7.06
N LEU A 56 9.97 -4.34 -5.90
CA LEU A 56 11.05 -4.82 -5.03
C LEU A 56 10.53 -5.62 -3.83
N LEU A 57 9.42 -5.18 -3.25
CA LEU A 57 8.87 -5.78 -2.03
C LEU A 57 7.35 -5.58 -1.98
N PHE A 58 6.66 -6.62 -1.50
CA PHE A 58 5.29 -6.58 -1.02
C PHE A 58 5.26 -6.82 0.49
N ASP A 59 4.80 -5.84 1.26
CA ASP A 59 4.53 -6.01 2.69
C ASP A 59 3.03 -6.16 2.93
N ALA A 60 2.62 -7.43 3.02
CA ALA A 60 1.25 -7.86 3.27
C ALA A 60 0.64 -7.23 4.54
N GLN A 61 1.46 -6.99 5.57
CA GLN A 61 0.96 -6.55 6.87
C GLN A 61 0.63 -5.06 6.89
N SER A 62 1.39 -4.27 6.13
CA SER A 62 1.25 -2.82 6.11
C SER A 62 0.60 -2.26 4.86
N HIS A 63 0.22 -3.12 3.90
CA HIS A 63 -0.38 -2.70 2.62
C HIS A 63 0.58 -1.83 1.80
N LEU A 64 1.87 -2.17 1.86
CA LEU A 64 2.92 -1.43 1.18
C LEU A 64 3.54 -2.23 0.04
N VAL A 65 3.85 -1.52 -1.03
CA VAL A 65 4.66 -1.96 -2.16
C VAL A 65 5.80 -0.97 -2.35
N PHE A 66 7.00 -1.47 -2.59
CA PHE A 66 8.13 -0.64 -2.99
C PHE A 66 8.43 -0.88 -4.47
N ALA A 67 8.28 0.15 -5.29
CA ALA A 67 8.61 0.11 -6.72
C ALA A 67 9.93 0.84 -6.99
N GLU A 68 10.70 0.34 -7.95
CA GLU A 68 11.92 1.01 -8.42
C GLU A 68 11.64 1.77 -9.73
N SER A 69 12.02 3.04 -9.79
CA SER A 69 12.14 3.81 -11.04
C SER A 69 13.59 4.21 -11.30
N SER A 70 13.83 5.00 -12.35
CA SER A 70 15.14 5.60 -12.59
C SER A 70 15.50 6.69 -11.58
N SER A 71 14.51 7.37 -11.00
CA SER A 71 14.73 8.42 -10.00
C SER A 71 15.01 7.85 -8.61
N GLY A 72 14.39 6.74 -8.23
CA GLY A 72 14.47 6.28 -6.85
C GLY A 72 13.60 5.07 -6.52
N ILE A 73 13.38 4.88 -5.22
CA ILE A 73 12.42 3.91 -4.69
C ILE A 73 11.15 4.65 -4.27
N ILE A 74 10.01 4.17 -4.78
CA ILE A 74 8.69 4.74 -4.54
C ILE A 74 7.91 3.81 -3.62
N PRO A 75 7.64 4.21 -2.36
CA PRO A 75 6.69 3.50 -1.52
C PRO A 75 5.26 3.80 -2.00
N VAL A 76 4.46 2.75 -2.10
CA VAL A 76 3.11 2.75 -2.62
C VAL A 76 2.21 2.07 -1.60
N LEU A 77 1.08 2.71 -1.31
CA LEU A 77 0.03 2.11 -0.50
C LEU A 77 -0.96 1.37 -1.41
N THR A 78 -1.40 0.19 -0.98
CA THR A 78 -2.40 -0.64 -1.67
C THR A 78 -3.68 -0.75 -0.86
N ASN A 79 -4.72 -1.36 -1.43
CA ASN A 79 -5.88 -1.80 -0.66
C ASN A 79 -5.55 -3.02 0.23
N ASN A 80 -6.49 -3.37 1.11
CA ASN A 80 -6.36 -4.47 2.06
C ASN A 80 -6.20 -5.83 1.37
N GLU A 81 -6.78 -5.97 0.18
CA GLU A 81 -6.78 -7.20 -0.59
C GLU A 81 -5.54 -7.36 -1.49
N PHE A 82 -4.64 -6.35 -1.54
CA PHE A 82 -3.48 -6.32 -2.45
C PHE A 82 -3.87 -6.57 -3.92
N THR A 83 -4.95 -5.93 -4.35
CA THR A 83 -5.42 -5.99 -5.74
C THR A 83 -5.26 -4.67 -6.46
N ASP A 84 -5.26 -3.55 -5.73
CA ASP A 84 -5.36 -2.22 -6.31
C ASP A 84 -4.37 -1.23 -5.67
N PHE A 85 -3.79 -0.39 -6.52
CA PHE A 85 -3.08 0.83 -6.13
C PHE A 85 -4.02 1.79 -5.39
N LYS A 86 -3.56 2.36 -4.26
CA LYS A 86 -4.27 3.46 -3.57
C LYS A 86 -3.63 4.79 -3.84
N LYS A 87 -2.34 4.92 -3.53
CA LYS A 87 -1.58 6.16 -3.69
C LYS A 87 -0.09 5.98 -3.46
N PHE A 88 0.68 6.95 -3.93
CA PHE A 88 2.07 7.14 -3.56
C PHE A 88 2.22 7.69 -2.15
N ILE A 89 3.33 7.33 -1.51
CA ILE A 89 3.82 7.91 -0.26
C ILE A 89 4.98 8.83 -0.63
N TYR A 90 4.97 10.05 -0.09
CA TYR A 90 6.00 11.05 -0.37
C TYR A 90 6.79 11.43 0.88
N PRO A 91 8.06 11.86 0.75
CA PRO A 91 8.86 11.89 -0.48
C PRO A 91 9.16 10.50 -1.06
N ILE A 92 9.68 10.41 -2.29
CA ILE A 92 10.30 9.14 -2.73
C ILE A 92 11.72 9.04 -2.14
N LEU A 93 12.32 7.85 -2.13
CA LEU A 93 13.74 7.71 -1.81
C LEU A 93 14.55 7.97 -3.08
N ASP A 94 14.92 9.23 -3.31
CA ASP A 94 15.60 9.67 -4.51
C ASP A 94 17.10 9.27 -4.51
N PHE A 95 17.55 8.65 -5.60
CA PHE A 95 18.92 8.16 -5.72
C PHE A 95 19.94 9.29 -5.90
N GLN A 96 19.55 10.39 -6.54
CA GLN A 96 20.42 11.55 -6.72
C GLN A 96 20.58 12.28 -5.40
N GLU A 97 19.48 12.55 -4.69
CA GLU A 97 19.49 13.15 -3.35
C GLU A 97 20.41 12.34 -2.41
N PHE A 98 20.22 11.02 -2.35
CA PHE A 98 21.07 10.15 -1.55
C PHE A 98 22.57 10.23 -1.93
N LYS A 99 22.89 10.34 -3.22
CA LYS A 99 24.29 10.44 -3.69
C LYS A 99 24.92 11.78 -3.37
N GLU A 100 24.18 12.87 -3.53
CA GLU A 100 24.68 14.24 -3.29
C GLU A 100 24.94 14.47 -1.81
N GLU A 101 24.02 14.01 -0.96
CA GLU A 101 24.11 14.24 0.48
C GLU A 101 24.97 13.21 1.20
N LYS A 102 25.45 12.17 0.50
CA LYS A 102 26.41 11.19 1.05
C LYS A 102 27.70 11.84 1.58
N GLN A 103 28.08 13.03 1.11
CA GLN A 103 29.26 13.74 1.63
C GLN A 103 28.99 14.46 2.96
N GLU A 104 27.74 14.78 3.26
CA GLU A 104 27.32 15.53 4.45
C GLU A 104 26.56 14.68 5.48
N ARG A 105 26.04 13.52 5.06
CA ARG A 105 25.32 12.54 5.89
C ARG A 105 26.23 11.38 6.28
N ASP A 106 25.93 10.78 7.43
CA ASP A 106 26.47 9.47 7.82
C ASP A 106 25.99 8.37 6.84
N SER A 107 26.28 7.09 7.08
CA SER A 107 25.95 5.93 6.19
C SER A 107 24.45 5.67 5.92
N ILE A 108 23.58 6.65 6.15
CA ILE A 108 22.13 6.52 6.30
C ILE A 108 21.37 7.78 5.81
N THR A 109 20.19 7.60 5.22
CA THR A 109 19.19 8.66 5.01
C THR A 109 17.79 8.15 5.38
N TRP A 110 16.91 9.05 5.83
CA TRP A 110 15.64 8.70 6.48
C TRP A 110 14.67 9.84 6.31
N GLN A 111 13.41 9.48 6.13
CA GLN A 111 12.29 10.41 6.19
C GLN A 111 11.13 9.78 6.94
N ALA A 112 10.31 10.63 7.53
CA ALA A 112 9.06 10.25 8.17
C ALA A 112 7.91 10.86 7.37
N ASP A 113 6.98 10.02 6.92
CA ASP A 113 5.70 10.48 6.39
C ASP A 113 4.60 10.19 7.40
N ASN A 114 3.93 11.27 7.81
CA ASN A 114 2.89 11.27 8.84
C ASN A 114 1.53 11.45 8.19
N ASN A 115 0.52 10.77 8.72
CA ASN A 115 -0.85 10.81 8.20
C ASN A 115 -0.91 10.35 6.73
N VAL A 116 -0.09 9.35 6.38
CA VAL A 116 -0.19 8.70 5.05
C VAL A 116 -1.62 8.22 4.90
N GLN A 117 -2.23 7.62 5.92
CA GLN A 117 -3.68 7.51 6.02
C GLN A 117 -4.07 7.60 7.48
N LYS A 118 -5.37 7.53 7.75
CA LYS A 118 -5.85 7.46 9.13
C LYS A 118 -5.15 6.32 9.86
N ASP A 119 -4.60 6.63 11.03
CA ASP A 119 -3.88 5.70 11.90
C ASP A 119 -2.69 5.03 11.20
N PHE A 120 -2.03 5.71 10.27
CA PHE A 120 -0.84 5.17 9.59
C PHE A 120 0.22 6.24 9.34
N SER A 121 1.43 5.94 9.81
CA SER A 121 2.66 6.68 9.53
C SER A 121 3.78 5.70 9.22
N ILE A 122 4.79 6.18 8.50
CA ILE A 122 5.91 5.37 8.04
C ILE A 122 7.22 6.16 8.18
N ILE A 123 8.26 5.49 8.63
CA ILE A 123 9.64 5.95 8.56
C ILE A 123 10.36 5.05 7.57
N TYR A 124 11.11 5.62 6.62
CA TYR A 124 11.79 4.85 5.59
C TYR A 124 13.01 5.60 5.06
N GLY A 125 13.94 4.88 4.46
CA GLY A 125 15.27 5.42 4.19
C GLY A 125 16.20 4.46 3.47
N PHE A 126 17.38 4.94 3.11
CA PHE A 126 18.50 4.10 2.68
C PHE A 126 19.55 3.96 3.76
N ALA A 127 20.25 2.83 3.76
CA ALA A 127 21.52 2.69 4.47
C ALA A 127 22.51 1.86 3.65
N GLU A 128 23.79 2.12 3.85
CA GLU A 128 24.86 1.32 3.28
C GLU A 128 25.02 -0.02 4.01
N ASP A 129 25.71 -0.98 3.39
CA ASP A 129 25.88 -2.35 3.89
C ASP A 129 26.74 -2.46 5.16
N ASN A 130 27.51 -1.42 5.50
CA ASN A 130 28.18 -1.35 6.80
C ASN A 130 27.15 -1.28 7.93
N VAL A 131 25.96 -0.69 7.72
CA VAL A 131 24.91 -0.60 8.73
C VAL A 131 24.23 -1.96 8.94
N LYS A 132 24.53 -2.61 10.07
CA LYS A 132 23.96 -3.92 10.42
C LYS A 132 22.57 -3.80 11.03
N THR A 133 22.39 -2.81 11.89
CA THR A 133 21.13 -2.58 12.61
C THR A 133 20.84 -1.11 12.80
N ILE A 134 19.55 -0.79 12.73
CA ILE A 134 18.96 0.49 13.07
C ILE A 134 17.93 0.26 14.16
N VAL A 135 17.90 1.14 15.16
CA VAL A 135 16.87 1.17 16.21
C VAL A 135 16.25 2.56 16.23
N ILE A 136 14.93 2.65 16.07
CA ILE A 136 14.18 3.91 16.17
C ILE A 136 13.82 4.13 17.65
N THR A 137 14.67 4.84 18.37
CA THR A 137 14.58 5.05 19.82
C THR A 137 13.40 5.94 20.20
N SER A 138 13.12 6.97 19.39
CA SER A 138 11.96 7.85 19.52
C SER A 138 10.61 7.10 19.54
N GLU A 139 10.57 5.92 18.91
CA GLU A 139 9.39 5.07 18.73
C GLU A 139 9.41 3.79 19.58
N GLY A 140 10.06 3.84 20.74
CA GLY A 140 10.07 2.73 21.70
C GLY A 140 11.02 1.62 21.28
N ASN A 141 12.18 1.99 20.76
CA ASN A 141 13.26 1.09 20.33
C ASN A 141 12.79 0.08 19.26
N ARG A 142 12.03 0.57 18.28
CA ARG A 142 11.52 -0.23 17.18
C ARG A 142 12.62 -0.51 16.16
N GLN A 143 12.79 -1.78 15.80
CA GLN A 143 13.69 -2.17 14.71
C GLN A 143 12.93 -2.11 13.38
N PRO A 144 13.45 -1.40 12.35
CA PRO A 144 12.83 -1.37 11.04
C PRO A 144 13.04 -2.69 10.28
N ASN A 145 12.13 -2.96 9.35
CA ASN A 145 12.33 -3.94 8.30
C ASN A 145 13.38 -3.43 7.30
N LYS A 146 14.06 -4.35 6.62
CA LYS A 146 15.00 -4.00 5.55
C LYS A 146 14.96 -4.98 4.39
N PHE A 147 15.30 -4.49 3.20
CA PHE A 147 15.53 -5.33 2.05
C PHE A 147 16.68 -4.79 1.19
N PHE A 148 17.37 -5.70 0.52
CA PHE A 148 18.52 -5.37 -0.31
C PHE A 148 18.06 -4.79 -1.64
N LEU A 149 18.74 -3.74 -2.12
CA LEU A 149 18.45 -3.12 -3.41
C LEU A 149 19.50 -3.49 -4.48
N ARG A 150 20.68 -2.87 -4.41
CA ARG A 150 21.89 -3.12 -5.23
C ARG A 150 23.05 -2.28 -4.69
N ASP A 151 24.26 -2.49 -5.19
CA ASP A 151 25.43 -1.62 -4.94
C ASP A 151 25.69 -1.34 -3.44
N ASN A 152 25.53 -2.37 -2.59
CA ASN A 152 25.66 -2.29 -1.13
C ASN A 152 24.66 -1.32 -0.47
N LEU A 153 23.52 -1.05 -1.12
CA LEU A 153 22.46 -0.19 -0.63
C LEU A 153 21.27 -1.03 -0.16
N TRP A 154 20.77 -0.70 1.02
CA TRP A 154 19.60 -1.29 1.65
C TRP A 154 18.50 -0.25 1.82
N VAL A 155 17.26 -0.66 1.58
CA VAL A 155 16.10 0.13 2.00
C VAL A 155 15.69 -0.34 3.39
N TRP A 156 15.48 0.61 4.29
CA TRP A 156 14.96 0.38 5.64
C TRP A 156 13.61 1.07 5.78
N TYR A 157 12.67 0.43 6.46
CA TYR A 157 11.36 1.03 6.71
C TYR A 157 10.68 0.47 7.97
N ALA A 158 9.84 1.27 8.60
CA ALA A 158 8.99 0.90 9.73
C ALA A 158 7.64 1.60 9.61
N THR A 159 6.56 0.86 9.85
CA THR A 159 5.20 1.39 9.83
C THR A 159 4.63 1.43 11.24
N PHE A 160 3.76 2.41 11.48
CA PHE A 160 3.18 2.66 12.79
C PHE A 160 1.67 2.83 12.68
N PRO A 161 0.88 2.12 13.50
CA PRO A 161 -0.59 2.23 13.52
C PRO A 161 -1.03 3.48 14.29
N LYS A 162 -0.57 4.65 13.84
CA LYS A 162 -0.86 5.97 14.40
C LYS A 162 -0.65 7.04 13.35
N ASP A 163 -1.35 8.16 13.51
CA ASP A 163 -1.28 9.29 12.59
C ASP A 163 0.11 9.94 12.52
N LYS A 164 0.84 10.01 13.64
CA LYS A 164 2.12 10.73 13.72
C LYS A 164 3.17 9.99 14.53
N VAL A 165 4.37 9.87 13.96
CA VAL A 165 5.60 9.55 14.70
C VAL A 165 6.14 10.79 15.42
N LYS A 166 6.99 10.57 16.43
CA LYS A 166 7.69 11.65 17.14
C LYS A 166 8.78 12.22 16.23
N LEU A 167 8.86 13.54 16.18
CA LEU A 167 9.86 14.29 15.42
C LEU A 167 10.73 15.13 16.38
N PRO A 168 12.05 15.26 16.12
CA PRO A 168 12.81 14.54 15.09
C PRO A 168 12.84 13.03 15.35
N VAL A 169 13.00 12.25 14.28
CA VAL A 169 13.14 10.80 14.43
C VAL A 169 14.50 10.52 15.06
N GLU A 170 14.50 10.06 16.30
CA GLU A 170 15.71 9.65 17.01
C GLU A 170 16.01 8.17 16.78
N ILE A 171 17.28 7.89 16.53
CA ILE A 171 17.76 6.67 15.90
C ILE A 171 19.13 6.27 16.48
N GLU A 172 19.39 4.97 16.55
CA GLU A 172 20.71 4.43 16.85
C GLU A 172 21.13 3.46 15.75
N VAL A 173 22.39 3.56 15.33
CA VAL A 173 22.96 2.85 14.19
C VAL A 173 24.09 1.98 14.69
N TYR A 174 24.10 0.73 14.25
CA TYR A 174 25.09 -0.27 14.64
C TYR A 174 25.74 -0.83 13.37
N GLU A 175 27.06 -0.65 13.26
CA GLU A 175 27.92 -1.11 12.16
C GLU A 175 28.60 -2.46 12.44
#